data_AF-A0A960IG29-F1
#
_entry.id   AF-A0A960IG29-F1
#
_cell.length_a   1.000
_cell.length_b   1.000
_cell.length_c   1.000
_cell.angle_alpha   90.00
_cell.angle_beta   90.00
_cell.angle_gamma   90.00
#
_symmetry.space_group_name_H-M   'P 1'
#
loop_
_entity.id
_entity.type
_entity.pdbx_description
1 polymer ?
#
loop_
_entity_poly.entity_id
_entity_poly.type
_entity_poly.pdbx_seq_one_letter_code
_entity_poly.pdbx_strand_id
1 'polypeptide(L)' 'MTLRRRRPEADVPVASPAPAEPLLELRGITAAYGRIQVLHGVDLAVPEGSVFALLGPNGAG' A
#
# COMPACT_ATOMS: atom_id res chain seq x y z
N MET A 1 24.37 -18.25 27.73
CA MET A 1 23.12 -18.45 26.95
C MET A 1 22.42 -17.09 26.87
N THR A 2 22.71 -16.31 25.83
CA THR A 2 22.37 -14.88 25.77
C THR A 2 21.04 -14.69 25.05
N LEU A 3 19.97 -14.39 25.79
CA LEU A 3 18.68 -14.03 25.23
C LEU A 3 18.76 -12.60 24.66
N ARG A 4 18.92 -12.46 23.34
CA ARG A 4 18.72 -11.16 22.67
C ARG A 4 17.24 -10.79 22.78
N ARG A 5 16.89 -9.93 23.74
CA ARG A 5 15.56 -9.31 23.79
C ARG A 5 15.37 -8.50 22.51
N ARG A 6 14.38 -8.85 21.68
CA ARG A 6 13.97 -8.00 20.55
C ARG A 6 13.57 -6.63 21.11
N ARG A 7 13.99 -5.55 20.44
CA ARG A 7 13.49 -4.20 20.73
C ARG A 7 11.98 -4.17 20.52
N PRO A 8 11.19 -3.50 21.39
CA PRO A 8 9.81 -3.21 21.07
C PRO A 8 9.81 -2.27 19.87
N GLU A 9 9.30 -2.74 18.74
CA GLU A 9 8.97 -1.88 17.61
C GLU A 9 7.82 -1.00 18.11
N ALA A 10 8.06 0.30 18.23
CA ALA A 10 7.07 1.24 18.72
C ALA A 10 5.81 1.14 17.86
N ASP A 11 4.65 1.10 18.49
CA ASP A 11 3.35 1.21 17.82
C ASP A 11 3.31 2.59 17.15
N VAL A 12 3.65 2.64 15.86
CA VAL A 12 3.69 3.89 15.10
C VAL A 12 2.23 4.33 14.97
N PRO A 13 1.84 5.49 15.52
CA PRO A 13 0.48 5.97 15.35
C PRO A 13 0.24 6.17 13.86
N VAL A 14 -0.61 5.34 13.27
CA VAL A 14 -1.07 5.53 11.89
C VAL A 14 -2.03 6.70 11.93
N ALA A 15 -1.48 7.91 11.83
CA ALA A 15 -2.27 9.12 11.70
C ALA A 15 -3.17 8.94 10.48
N SER A 16 -4.49 9.02 10.67
CA SER A 16 -5.42 9.08 9.56
C SER A 16 -5.24 10.47 8.92
N PRO A 17 -4.72 10.59 7.69
CA PRO A 17 -4.49 11.90 7.12
C PRO A 17 -5.83 12.61 6.96
N ALA A 18 -5.90 13.87 7.39
CA ALA A 18 -6.91 14.81 6.89
C ALA A 18 -6.89 14.78 5.34
N PRO A 19 -7.98 15.11 4.63
CA PRO A 19 -8.01 15.01 3.18
C PRO A 19 -6.98 15.99 2.56
N ALA A 20 -5.77 15.48 2.36
CA ALA A 20 -4.65 16.14 1.72
C ALA A 20 -4.70 15.83 0.22
N GLU A 21 -4.18 16.74 -0.60
CA GLU A 21 -4.04 16.47 -2.03
C GLU A 21 -3.24 15.17 -2.23
N PRO A 22 -3.71 14.28 -3.12
CA PRO A 22 -2.99 13.05 -3.41
C PRO A 22 -1.67 13.38 -4.11
N LEU A 23 -0.56 12.87 -3.57
CA LEU A 23 0.73 12.91 -4.23
C LEU A 23 0.75 11.96 -5.44
N LEU A 24 0.04 10.82 -5.33
CA LEU A 24 -0.12 9.85 -6.38
C LEU A 24 -1.61 9.55 -6.58
N GLU A 25 -2.07 9.63 -7.82
CA GLU A 25 -3.41 9.26 -8.22
C GLU A 25 -3.37 8.31 -9.42
N LEU A 26 -4.06 7.19 -9.30
CA LEU A 26 -4.31 6.20 -10.34
C LEU A 26 -5.81 6.21 -10.64
N ARG A 27 -6.16 6.23 -11.93
CA ARG A 27 -7.56 6.20 -12.40
C ARG A 27 -7.73 5.14 -13.48
N GLY A 28 -8.65 4.19 -13.25
CA GLY A 28 -9.05 3.17 -14.20
C GLY A 28 -7.91 2.29 -14.69
N ILE A 29 -6.89 2.03 -13.86
CA ILE A 29 -5.68 1.34 -14.30
C ILE A 29 -5.99 -0.13 -14.62
N THR A 30 -5.65 -0.52 -15.85
CA THR A 30 -5.70 -1.90 -16.33
C THR A 30 -4.31 -2.38 -16.70
N ALA A 31 -3.97 -3.63 -16.40
CA ALA A 31 -2.71 -4.24 -16.76
C ALA A 31 -2.89 -5.74 -17.05
N ALA A 32 -2.09 -6.28 -17.96
CA ALA A 32 -2.14 -7.67 -18.38
C ALA A 32 -0.75 -8.22 -18.72
N TYR A 33 -0.55 -9.51 -18.45
CA TYR A 33 0.58 -10.28 -18.94
C TYR A 33 0.10 -11.23 -20.04
N GLY A 34 0.36 -10.85 -21.29
CA GLY A 34 -0.15 -11.58 -22.46
C GLY A 34 -1.68 -11.63 -22.46
N ARG A 35 -2.25 -12.83 -22.27
CA ARG A 35 -3.70 -13.05 -22.26
C ARG A 35 -4.33 -12.96 -20.87
N ILE A 36 -3.54 -12.80 -19.82
CA ILE A 36 -4.02 -12.79 -18.44
C ILE A 36 -4.13 -11.33 -17.98
N GLN A 37 -5.35 -10.87 -17.73
CA GLN A 37 -5.60 -9.59 -17.08
C GLN A 37 -5.27 -9.69 -15.59
N VAL A 38 -4.46 -8.76 -15.07
CA VAL A 38 -4.05 -8.73 -13.65
C VAL A 38 -4.65 -7.56 -12.89
N LEU A 39 -4.77 -6.38 -13.51
CA LEU A 39 -5.46 -5.22 -12.91
C LEU A 39 -6.73 -4.89 -13.69
N HIS A 40 -7.85 -4.72 -12.99
CA HIS A 40 -9.17 -4.53 -13.59
C HIS A 40 -9.75 -3.15 -13.26
N GLY A 41 -9.20 -2.10 -13.86
CA GLY A 41 -9.75 -0.74 -13.73
C GLY A 41 -9.60 -0.21 -12.31
N VAL A 42 -8.38 -0.24 -11.78
CA VAL A 42 -8.08 0.13 -10.40
C VAL A 42 -7.94 1.65 -10.25
N ASP A 43 -8.65 2.18 -9.26
CA ASP A 43 -8.49 3.55 -8.77
C ASP A 43 -7.74 3.54 -7.42
N LEU A 44 -6.74 4.42 -7.26
CA LEU A 44 -5.97 4.54 -6.03
C LEU A 44 -5.50 5.98 -5.85
N ALA A 45 -5.69 6.54 -4.66
CA ALA A 45 -5.13 7.84 -4.28
C ALA A 45 -4.26 7.67 -3.04
N VAL A 46 -3.01 8.12 -3.11
CA VAL A 46 -2.06 8.12 -1.99
C VAL A 46 -1.79 9.56 -1.58
N PRO A 47 -2.23 10.00 -0.39
CA PRO A 47 -1.97 11.33 0.14
C PRO A 47 -0.47 11.61 0.32
N GLU A 48 -0.07 12.87 0.14
CA GLU A 48 1.28 13.30 0.48
C GLU A 48 1.59 13.05 1.98
N GLY A 49 2.83 12.66 2.28
CA GLY A 49 3.30 12.43 3.65
C GLY A 49 2.73 11.17 4.32
N SER A 50 1.98 10.34 3.58
CA SER A 50 1.41 9.10 4.10
C SER A 50 2.31 7.89 3.84
N VAL A 51 2.21 6.89 4.73
CA VAL A 51 2.71 5.54 4.48
C VAL A 51 1.50 4.69 4.12
N PHE A 52 1.46 4.19 2.88
CA PHE A 52 0.35 3.41 2.37
C PHE A 52 0.78 1.97 2.11
N ALA A 53 0.06 1.00 2.68
CA ALA A 53 0.33 -0.43 2.49
C ALA A 53 -0.77 -1.05 1.63
N LEU A 54 -0.37 -1.69 0.53
CA LEU A 54 -1.24 -2.54 -0.29
C LEU A 54 -0.96 -4.00 0.07
N LEU A 55 -2.01 -4.72 0.45
CA LEU A 55 -1.91 -6.12 0.84
C LEU A 55 -2.87 -6.97 0.02
N GLY A 56 -2.40 -8.14 -0.42
CA GLY A 56 -3.20 -9.09 -1.17
C GLY A 56 -2.57 -10.48 -1.18
N PRO A 57 -3.33 -11.52 -1.55
CA PRO A 57 -2.77 -12.85 -1.76
C PRO A 57 -1.73 -12.84 -2.90
N ASN A 58 -0.91 -13.89 -2.96
CA ASN A 58 0.05 -14.06 -4.06
C ASN A 58 -0.68 -14.02 -5.41
N GLY A 59 -0.26 -13.10 -6.29
CA GLY A 59 -0.85 -12.92 -7.61
C GLY A 59 -2.13 -12.08 -7.64
N ALA A 60 -2.44 -11.30 -6.60
CA ALA A 60 -3.63 -10.43 -6.54
C ALA A 60 -3.61 -9.23 -7.51
N GLY A 61 -2.45 -8.91 -8.09
CA GLY A 61 -2.26 -7.80 -9.00
C GLY A 61 -0.88 -7.84 -9.63
#